data_AF-B6BTA0-F1
#
_entry.id   AF-B6BTA0-F1
#
_cell.length_a   1.000
_cell.length_b   1.000
_cell.length_c   1.000
_cell.angle_alpha   90.00
_cell.angle_beta   90.00
_cell.angle_gamma   90.00
#
_symmetry.space_group_name_H-M   'P 1'
#
loop_
_entity.id
_entity.type
_entity.pdbx_description
1 polymer ?
#
loop_
_entity_poly.entity_id
_entity_poly.type
_entity_poly.pdbx_seq_one_letter_code
_entity_poly.pdbx_strand_id
1 'polypeptide(L)' 'MECGCGRSPTGECIGWHNLTEEEYQEKLKEYEKNNSEKD' A
#
# COMPACT_ATOMS: atom_id res chain seq x y z
N MET A 1 -13.91 1.59 8.09
CA MET A 1 -14.00 2.90 7.40
C MET A 1 -13.19 2.76 6.13
N GLU A 2 -13.86 2.69 4.99
CA GLU A 2 -13.19 2.61 3.68
C GLU A 2 -12.32 3.85 3.48
N CYS A 3 -11.05 3.67 3.08
CA CYS A 3 -10.19 4.79 2.75
C CYS A 3 -10.37 5.14 1.29
N GLY A 4 -11.04 6.26 0.99
CA GLY A 4 -11.14 6.81 -0.37
C GLY A 4 -9.82 7.35 -0.94
N CYS A 5 -8.69 7.11 -0.28
CA CYS A 5 -7.37 7.58 -0.67
C CYS A 5 -6.77 6.84 -1.87
N GLY A 6 -7.27 5.65 -2.21
CA GLY A 6 -6.76 4.84 -3.33
C GLY A 6 -5.36 4.26 -3.14
N ARG A 7 -4.71 4.54 -2.01
CA ARG A 7 -3.34 4.09 -1.69
C ARG A 7 -3.28 2.68 -1.08
N SER A 8 -4.40 1.98 -0.95
CA SER A 8 -4.39 0.63 -0.41
C SER A 8 -4.41 -0.42 -1.52
N PRO A 9 -3.39 -1.29 -1.61
CA PRO A 9 -3.38 -2.38 -2.58
C PRO A 9 -4.41 -3.48 -2.27
N THR A 10 -4.95 -3.55 -1.04
CA THR A 10 -5.92 -4.57 -0.63
C THR A 10 -7.37 -4.11 -0.73
N GLY A 11 -7.62 -2.85 -1.09
CA GLY A 11 -8.96 -2.25 -1.09
C GLY A 11 -9.48 -1.82 0.29
N GLU A 12 -8.82 -2.21 1.38
CA GLU A 12 -9.17 -1.80 2.75
C GLU A 12 -8.20 -0.77 3.33
N CYS A 13 -8.63 0.05 4.28
CA CYS A 13 -7.72 1.01 4.93
C CYS A 13 -6.66 0.29 5.77
N ILE A 14 -5.40 0.30 5.31
CA ILE A 14 -4.25 -0.30 6.01
C ILE A 14 -3.31 0.75 6.66
N GLY A 15 -3.80 1.97 6.86
CA GLY A 15 -3.02 3.07 7.45
C GLY A 15 -2.08 3.79 6.49
N TRP A 16 -2.08 3.43 5.20
CA TRP A 16 -1.23 4.07 4.19
C TRP A 16 -1.69 5.50 3.81
N HIS A 17 -2.85 5.94 4.29
CA HIS A 17 -3.38 7.28 4.00
C HIS A 17 -2.58 8.41 4.63
N ASN A 18 -1.82 8.12 5.70
CA ASN A 18 -0.98 9.08 6.39
C ASN A 18 0.46 9.08 5.88
N LEU A 19 0.80 8.19 4.94
CA LEU A 19 2.13 8.13 4.37
C LEU A 19 2.36 9.32 3.45
N THR A 20 3.58 9.83 3.49
CA THR A 20 4.10 10.70 2.44
C THR A 20 4.24 9.91 1.13
N GLU A 21 4.43 10.62 0.01
CA GLU A 21 4.66 9.95 -1.28
C GLU A 21 5.88 9.02 -1.21
N GLU A 22 6.97 9.45 -0.59
CA GLU A 22 8.19 8.65 -0.46
C GLU A 22 7.94 7.36 0.33
N GLU A 23 7.32 7.45 1.51
CA GLU A 23 6.99 6.29 2.33
C GLU A 23 5.99 5.35 1.63
N TYR A 24 5.03 5.91 0.90
CA TYR A 24 4.08 5.12 0.12
C TYR A 24 4.80 4.32 -0.97
N GLN A 25 5.73 4.94 -1.71
CA GLN A 25 6.50 4.25 -2.76
C GLN A 25 7.39 3.14 -2.19
N GLU A 26 8.03 3.36 -1.03
CA GLU A 26 8.82 2.31 -0.36
C GLU A 26 7.95 1.14 0.10
N LYS A 27 6.83 1.43 0.76
CA LYS A 27 5.86 0.42 1.22
C LYS A 27 5.23 -0.34 0.06
N LEU A 28 4.92 0.34 -1.05
CA LEU A 28 4.37 -0.27 -2.25
C LEU A 28 5.38 -1.23 -2.87
N LYS A 29 6.64 -0.84 -3.04
CA LYS A 29 7.69 -1.73 -3.55
C LYS A 29 7.91 -2.94 -2.65
N GLU A 30 7.93 -2.75 -1.34
CA GLU A 30 8.03 -3.85 -0.37
C GLU A 30 6.83 -4.80 -0.50
N TYR A 31 5.62 -4.25 -0.61
CA TYR A 31 4.40 -5.01 -0.79
C TYR A 31 4.40 -5.80 -2.11
N GLU A 32 4.70 -5.15 -3.23
CA GLU A 32 4.79 -5.78 -4.55
C GLU A 32 5.84 -6.91 -4.55
N LYS A 33 7.02 -6.66 -3.98
CA LYS A 33 8.08 -7.68 -3.88
C LYS A 33 7.62 -8.91 -3.08
N ASN A 34 7.01 -8.71 -1.91
CA ASN A 34 6.49 -9.80 -1.08
C ASN A 34 5.28 -10.51 -1.73
N ASN A 35 4.53 -9.84 -2.60
CA ASN A 35 3.39 -10.42 -3.30
C ASN A 35 3.81 -11.18 -4.57
N SER A 36 4.84 -10.70 -5.28
CA SER A 36 5.42 -11.35 -6.47
C SER A 36 6.20 -12.63 -6.18
N GLU A 37 6.48 -12.96 -4.92
CA GLU A 37 7.00 -14.29 -4.53
C GLU A 37 5.88 -15.35 -4.40
N LYS A 38 4.67 -15.03 -4.84
CA LYS A 38 3.55 -15.98 -5.02
C LYS A 38 3.17 -16.09 -6.50
N ASP A 39 4.12 -16.43 -7.36
CA ASP A 39 3.86 -17.12 -8.63
C ASP A 39 4.91 -18.22 -8.85
#